data_AF-A0A7V5RNM3-F1
#
_entry.id   AF-A0A7V5RNM3-F1
#
_cell.length_a   1.000
_cell.length_b   1.000
_cell.length_c   1.000
_cell.angle_alpha   90.00
_cell.angle_beta   90.00
_cell.angle_gamma   90.00
#
_symmetry.space_group_name_H-M   'P 1'
#
loop_
_entity.id
_entity.type
_entity.pdbx_description
1 polymer ?
#
loop_
_entity_poly.entity_id
_entity_poly.type
_entity_poly.pdbx_seq_one_letter_code
_entity_poly.pdbx_strand_id
1 'polypeptide(L)'
;MKYLSPWPEKNQMNKIITIIKREYKETVFKKGFIILTLLIPVFMIGVTIIPALLIELEGDEPLTINVVDESGLVAGSLHSSLTDTLRNGQPKFILNSIRSSSVTDQLVATQKSLIEKELIDGLLYIPASVLDSNRIEFFARNVSDFQTNRTLNRAVEKIIIDHRLKNSGFDPHIVQRLITDISLRTIKIQKGGKERDSDFTSEYFSTFIFVLILYMTL
;
A
#
# COMPACT_ATOMS: atom_id res chain seq x y z
N MET A 1 -47.50 -47.62 -33.98
CA MET A 1 -46.91 -46.86 -32.84
C MET A 1 -46.41 -45.53 -33.39
N LYS A 2 -47.09 -44.42 -33.10
CA LYS A 2 -46.76 -43.08 -33.65
C LYS A 2 -45.91 -42.35 -32.61
N TYR A 3 -44.62 -42.18 -32.89
CA TYR A 3 -43.71 -41.39 -32.04
C TYR A 3 -44.15 -39.92 -32.11
N LEU A 4 -44.62 -39.38 -30.97
CA LEU A 4 -44.84 -37.95 -30.80
C LEU A 4 -43.47 -37.27 -30.69
N SER A 5 -43.22 -36.28 -31.55
CA SER A 5 -42.03 -35.43 -31.48
C SER A 5 -42.00 -34.70 -30.13
N PRO A 6 -40.87 -34.72 -29.39
CA PRO A 6 -40.77 -34.06 -28.09
C PRO A 6 -40.62 -32.53 -28.18
N TRP A 7 -40.58 -31.97 -29.40
CA TRP A 7 -40.36 -30.54 -29.62
C TRP A 7 -41.66 -29.80 -29.97
N PRO A 8 -41.93 -28.62 -29.38
CA PRO A 8 -43.10 -27.82 -29.70
C PRO A 8 -43.09 -27.38 -31.16
N GLU A 9 -44.26 -27.37 -31.82
CA GLU A 9 -44.38 -26.87 -33.19
C GLU A 9 -43.83 -25.43 -33.31
N LYS A 10 -43.28 -25.08 -34.47
CA LYS A 10 -42.65 -23.77 -34.77
C LYS A 10 -43.49 -22.56 -34.34
N ASN A 11 -44.81 -22.71 -34.37
CA ASN A 11 -45.77 -21.67 -33.95
C ASN A 11 -45.80 -21.47 -32.42
N GLN A 12 -45.56 -22.52 -31.64
CA GLN A 12 -45.41 -22.43 -30.18
C GLN A 12 -44.08 -21.79 -29.77
N MET A 13 -42.98 -22.08 -30.48
CA MET A 13 -41.69 -21.43 -30.24
C MET A 13 -41.78 -19.91 -30.44
N ASN A 14 -42.48 -19.45 -31.49
CA ASN A 14 -42.71 -18.02 -31.72
C ASN A 14 -43.53 -17.36 -30.60
N LYS A 15 -44.51 -18.07 -30.03
CA LYS A 15 -45.29 -17.57 -28.88
C LYS A 15 -44.43 -17.44 -27.63
N ILE A 16 -43.60 -18.44 -27.33
CA ILE A 16 -42.67 -18.40 -26.18
C ILE A 16 -41.70 -17.22 -26.31
N ILE A 17 -41.07 -17.03 -27.47
CA ILE A 17 -40.16 -15.90 -27.73
C ILE A 17 -40.86 -14.55 -27.56
N THR A 18 -42.12 -14.46 -28.00
CA THR A 18 -42.92 -13.23 -27.85
C THR A 18 -43.23 -12.93 -26.38
N ILE A 19 -43.55 -13.95 -25.59
CA ILE A 19 -43.79 -13.81 -24.16
C ILE A 19 -42.51 -13.38 -23.44
N ILE A 20 -41.38 -14.01 -23.73
CA ILE A 20 -40.07 -13.65 -23.16
C ILE A 20 -39.72 -12.19 -23.48
N LYS A 21 -39.87 -11.76 -24.73
CA LYS A 21 -39.59 -10.37 -25.14
C LYS A 21 -40.46 -9.35 -24.39
N ARG A 22 -41.74 -9.67 -24.18
CA ARG A 22 -42.65 -8.79 -23.45
C ARG A 22 -42.24 -8.70 -21.98
N GLU A 23 -42.02 -9.84 -21.34
CA GLU A 23 -41.66 -9.90 -19.92
C GLU A 23 -40.32 -9.20 -19.67
N TYR A 24 -39.31 -9.46 -20.50
CA TYR A 24 -38.02 -8.77 -20.48
C TYR A 24 -38.19 -7.25 -20.54
N LYS A 25 -39.05 -6.76 -21.44
CA LYS A 25 -39.29 -5.32 -21.58
C LYS A 25 -39.95 -4.73 -20.33
N GLU A 26 -40.91 -5.44 -19.75
CA GLU A 26 -41.62 -5.00 -18.55
C GLU A 26 -40.77 -5.07 -17.27
N THR A 27 -39.78 -5.96 -17.22
CA THR A 27 -38.86 -6.08 -16.08
C THR A 27 -37.66 -5.15 -16.22
N VAL A 28 -36.90 -5.27 -17.32
CA VAL A 28 -35.58 -4.60 -17.48
C VAL A 28 -35.71 -3.11 -17.80
N PHE A 29 -36.75 -2.69 -18.53
CA PHE A 29 -36.96 -1.27 -18.83
C PHE A 29 -37.80 -0.53 -17.77
N LYS A 30 -38.19 -1.22 -16.70
CA LYS A 30 -38.87 -0.57 -15.58
C LYS A 30 -37.92 0.41 -14.92
N LYS A 31 -38.39 1.64 -14.68
CA LYS A 31 -37.60 2.71 -14.05
C LYS A 31 -36.91 2.24 -12.76
N GLY A 32 -37.63 1.51 -11.90
CA GLY A 32 -37.07 0.97 -10.65
C GLY A 32 -35.92 -0.03 -10.87
N PHE A 33 -36.01 -0.89 -11.88
CA PHE A 33 -34.97 -1.86 -12.20
C PHE A 33 -33.70 -1.16 -12.73
N ILE A 34 -33.85 -0.21 -13.65
CA ILE A 34 -32.74 0.59 -14.18
C ILE A 34 -32.08 1.40 -13.07
N ILE A 35 -32.87 2.08 -12.23
CA ILE A 35 -32.37 2.88 -11.12
C ILE A 35 -31.57 1.99 -10.17
N LEU A 36 -32.13 0.87 -9.71
CA LEU A 36 -31.44 -0.02 -8.77
C LEU A 36 -30.15 -0.61 -9.37
N THR A 37 -30.20 -1.02 -10.65
CA THR A 37 -29.05 -1.65 -11.29
C THR A 37 -27.90 -0.67 -11.56
N LEU A 38 -28.19 0.61 -11.82
CA LEU A 38 -27.14 1.62 -11.97
C LEU A 38 -26.67 2.16 -10.61
N LEU A 39 -27.57 2.21 -9.63
CA LEU A 39 -27.28 2.74 -8.30
C LEU A 39 -26.26 1.88 -7.55
N ILE A 40 -26.30 0.54 -7.67
CA ILE A 40 -25.33 -0.34 -7.01
C ILE A 40 -23.89 -0.11 -7.52
N PRO A 41 -23.59 -0.16 -8.83
CA PRO A 41 -22.26 0.16 -9.36
C PRO A 41 -21.80 1.58 -9.01
N VAL A 42 -22.67 2.58 -9.13
CA VAL A 42 -22.33 3.97 -8.79
C VAL A 42 -22.01 4.10 -7.29
N PHE A 43 -22.80 3.43 -6.44
CA PHE A 43 -22.54 3.38 -5.01
C PHE A 43 -21.21 2.67 -4.71
N MET A 44 -20.91 1.54 -5.35
CA MET A 44 -19.63 0.84 -5.19
C MET A 44 -18.44 1.71 -5.62
N ILE A 45 -18.55 2.42 -6.74
CA ILE A 45 -17.56 3.39 -7.19
C ILE A 45 -17.40 4.50 -6.14
N GLY A 46 -18.50 5.03 -5.61
CA GLY A 46 -18.48 6.03 -4.53
C GLY A 46 -17.78 5.52 -3.28
N VAL A 47 -18.16 4.36 -2.76
CA VAL A 47 -17.55 3.76 -1.56
C VAL A 47 -16.07 3.43 -1.76
N THR A 48 -15.62 3.20 -3.00
CA THR A 48 -14.20 2.95 -3.29
C THR A 48 -13.41 4.25 -3.47
N ILE A 49 -13.93 5.20 -4.25
CA ILE A 49 -13.22 6.43 -4.63
C ILE A 49 -13.28 7.47 -3.51
N ILE A 50 -14.43 7.63 -2.84
CA ILE A 50 -14.62 8.70 -1.84
C ILE A 50 -13.61 8.57 -0.69
N PRO A 51 -13.43 7.39 -0.04
CA PRO A 51 -12.40 7.26 1.00
C PRO A 51 -10.99 7.49 0.48
N ALA A 52 -10.67 7.00 -0.73
CA ALA A 52 -9.37 7.24 -1.35
C ALA A 52 -9.12 8.75 -1.57
N LEU A 53 -10.13 9.49 -2.00
CA LEU A 53 -10.06 10.93 -2.22
C LEU A 53 -9.98 11.72 -0.91
N LEU A 54 -10.65 11.24 0.15
CA LEU A 54 -10.53 11.82 1.50
C LEU A 54 -9.11 11.65 2.07
N ILE A 55 -8.51 10.47 1.91
CA ILE A 55 -7.11 10.23 2.29
C ILE A 55 -6.16 11.17 1.51
N GLU A 56 -6.46 11.44 0.23
CA GLU A 56 -5.69 12.40 -0.56
C GLU A 56 -5.85 13.86 -0.11
N LEU A 57 -7.01 14.22 0.42
CA LEU A 57 -7.32 15.57 0.91
C LEU A 57 -6.76 15.86 2.31
N GLU A 58 -6.77 14.86 3.20
CA GLU A 58 -6.15 14.99 4.53
C GLU A 58 -4.66 15.24 4.40
N GLY A 59 -4.02 14.68 3.36
CA GLY A 59 -2.59 14.80 3.13
C GLY A 59 -1.79 14.08 4.21
N ASP A 60 -0.64 13.51 3.83
CA ASP A 60 0.25 12.96 4.84
C ASP A 60 0.90 14.13 5.60
N GLU A 61 0.74 14.18 6.92
CA GLU A 61 1.49 15.10 7.78
C GLU A 61 2.94 14.62 7.97
N PRO A 62 3.92 15.53 8.12
CA PRO A 62 5.29 15.15 8.45
C PRO A 62 5.36 14.43 9.79
N LEU A 63 6.04 13.28 9.81
CA LEU A 63 6.29 12.51 11.02
C LEU A 63 7.42 13.16 11.83
N THR A 64 7.10 13.63 13.03
CA THR A 64 8.07 14.21 13.96
C THR A 64 8.70 13.12 14.81
N ILE A 65 9.98 12.86 14.59
CA ILE A 65 10.74 11.80 15.26
C ILE A 65 11.90 12.42 16.04
N ASN A 66 11.91 12.18 17.35
CA ASN A 66 13.05 12.55 18.17
C ASN A 66 14.10 11.43 18.12
N VAL A 67 15.36 11.80 17.91
CA VAL A 67 16.48 10.86 17.77
C VAL A 67 17.41 11.05 18.94
N VAL A 68 17.57 10.02 19.76
CA VAL A 68 18.53 9.98 20.86
C VAL A 68 19.66 9.05 20.43
N ASP A 69 20.81 9.65 20.11
CA ASP A 69 21.99 8.95 19.61
C ASP A 69 23.14 9.07 20.61
N GLU A 70 23.38 7.99 21.36
CA GLU A 70 24.53 7.88 22.27
C GLU A 70 25.84 7.59 21.55
N SER A 71 25.78 6.99 20.35
CA SER A 71 26.98 6.72 19.56
C SER A 71 27.58 8.01 18.99
N GLY A 72 26.72 9.00 18.72
CA GLY A 72 27.07 10.26 18.07
C GLY A 72 27.39 10.14 16.58
N LEU A 73 27.26 8.94 16.00
CA LEU A 73 27.65 8.63 14.62
C LEU A 73 26.46 8.70 13.65
N VAL A 74 25.24 8.47 14.14
CA VAL A 74 24.09 8.18 13.29
C VAL A 74 23.24 9.42 13.05
N ALA A 75 22.93 10.19 14.09
CA ALA A 75 21.96 11.29 14.04
C ALA A 75 22.28 12.30 12.92
N GLY A 76 23.54 12.70 12.76
CA GLY A 76 23.95 13.65 11.72
C GLY A 76 23.74 13.13 10.29
N SER A 77 24.11 11.87 10.05
CA SER A 77 23.99 11.22 8.73
C SER A 77 22.55 10.80 8.40
N LEU A 78 21.71 10.62 9.43
CA LEU A 78 20.31 10.19 9.29
C LEU A 78 19.47 11.26 8.61
N HIS A 79 19.66 12.54 8.94
CA HIS A 79 18.99 13.67 8.28
C HIS A 79 19.23 13.68 6.77
N SER A 80 20.44 13.38 6.32
CA SER A 80 20.77 13.32 4.88
C SER A 80 20.32 12.02 4.20
N SER A 81 20.09 10.96 4.96
CA SER A 81 19.70 9.65 4.42
C SER A 81 18.19 9.52 4.23
N LEU A 82 17.40 10.29 4.97
CA LEU A 82 15.94 10.32 4.89
C LEU A 82 15.48 11.48 3.99
N THR A 83 15.48 11.24 2.68
CA THR A 83 15.07 12.21 1.65
C THR A 83 13.63 12.00 1.16
N ASP A 84 12.86 11.11 1.80
CA ASP A 84 11.48 10.86 1.44
C ASP A 84 10.64 12.14 1.59
N THR A 85 9.89 12.47 0.54
CA THR A 85 8.96 13.60 0.53
C THR A 85 7.53 13.11 0.49
N LEU A 86 6.67 13.85 1.18
CA LEU A 86 5.23 13.72 1.13
C LEU A 86 4.73 14.14 -0.26
N ARG A 87 3.49 13.76 -0.59
CA ARG A 87 2.88 14.07 -1.90
C ARG A 87 2.75 15.59 -2.14
N ASN A 88 2.70 16.39 -1.08
CA ASN A 88 2.69 17.86 -1.11
C ASN A 88 4.10 18.50 -1.24
N GLY A 89 5.16 17.70 -1.35
CA GLY A 89 6.55 18.15 -1.48
C GLY A 89 7.26 18.49 -0.17
N GLN A 90 6.59 18.37 0.98
CA GLN A 90 7.22 18.55 2.29
C GLN A 90 8.06 17.31 2.67
N PRO A 91 9.10 17.46 3.52
CA PRO A 91 9.83 16.30 4.04
C PRO A 91 8.91 15.40 4.84
N LYS A 92 8.97 14.09 4.59
CA LYS A 92 8.17 13.10 5.32
C LYS A 92 8.57 12.98 6.79
N PHE A 93 9.84 13.25 7.10
CA PHE A 93 10.40 13.11 8.44
C PHE A 93 10.94 14.44 8.94
N ILE A 94 10.49 14.87 10.11
CA ILE A 94 11.08 15.97 10.88
C ILE A 94 11.85 15.33 12.03
N LEU A 95 13.18 15.35 11.93
CA LEU A 95 14.04 14.72 12.94
C LEU A 95 14.54 15.77 13.94
N ASN A 96 14.37 15.52 15.23
CA ASN A 96 14.98 16.34 16.28
C ASN A 96 16.05 15.52 17.00
N SER A 97 17.32 15.86 16.76
CA SER A 97 18.44 15.16 17.38
C SER A 97 18.69 15.67 18.79
N ILE A 98 18.56 14.79 19.79
CA ILE A 98 18.86 15.06 21.19
C ILE A 98 20.26 14.52 21.47
N ARG A 99 21.22 15.42 21.64
CA ARG A 99 22.57 15.06 22.08
C ARG A 99 22.56 14.87 23.59
N SER A 100 22.61 13.63 24.04
CA SER A 100 22.88 13.28 25.43
C SER A 100 24.04 12.29 25.49
N SER A 101 25.03 12.57 26.32
CA SER A 101 26.17 11.67 26.57
C SER A 101 25.79 10.44 27.40
N SER A 102 24.60 10.42 27.98
CA SER A 102 24.02 9.27 28.66
C SER A 102 22.49 9.34 28.56
N VAL A 103 21.87 8.25 28.11
CA VAL A 103 20.43 8.10 28.19
C VAL A 103 20.06 7.66 29.60
N THR A 104 19.42 8.56 30.32
CA THR A 104 18.76 8.23 31.57
C THR A 104 17.36 7.70 31.28
N ASP A 105 16.87 6.77 32.09
CA ASP A 105 15.48 6.28 32.02
C ASP A 105 14.46 7.44 32.03
N GLN A 106 14.80 8.52 32.73
CA GLN A 106 14.00 9.75 32.78
C GLN A 106 13.92 10.48 31.43
N LEU A 107 14.98 10.48 30.62
CA LEU A 107 14.96 11.04 29.27
C LEU A 107 14.00 10.24 28.40
N VAL A 108 14.14 8.90 28.38
CA VAL A 108 13.27 8.01 27.62
C VAL A 108 11.81 8.15 28.06
N ALA A 109 11.56 8.20 29.38
CA ALA A 109 10.22 8.40 29.93
C ALA A 109 9.61 9.75 29.52
N THR A 110 10.42 10.81 29.50
CA THR A 110 9.96 12.14 29.03
C THR A 110 9.55 12.08 27.56
N GLN A 111 10.36 11.45 26.71
CA GLN A 111 10.06 11.30 25.29
C GLN A 111 8.82 10.42 25.05
N LYS A 112 8.66 9.33 25.81
CA LYS A 112 7.44 8.51 25.79
C LYS A 112 6.20 9.32 26.14
N SER A 113 6.28 10.20 27.15
CA SER A 113 5.18 11.10 27.50
C SER A 113 4.86 12.11 26.38
N LEU A 114 5.84 12.55 25.58
CA LEU A 114 5.59 13.41 24.41
C LEU A 114 4.84 12.65 23.30
N ILE A 115 5.13 11.35 23.11
CA ILE A 115 4.38 10.49 22.19
C ILE A 115 2.93 10.32 22.67
N GLU A 116 2.73 10.06 23.96
CA GLU A 116 1.40 9.92 24.57
C GLU A 116 0.55 11.20 24.48
N LYS A 117 1.19 12.37 24.53
CA LYS A 117 0.55 13.69 24.37
C LYS A 117 0.39 14.11 22.90
N GLU A 118 0.72 13.22 21.96
CA GLU A 118 0.64 13.47 20.53
C GLU A 118 1.48 14.66 20.02
N LEU A 119 2.52 15.04 20.77
CA LEU A 119 3.43 16.13 20.40
C LEU A 119 4.54 15.68 19.43
N ILE A 120 4.86 14.38 19.44
CA ILE A 120 5.79 13.73 18.51
C ILE A 120 5.22 12.38 18.09
N ASP A 121 5.67 11.85 16.96
CA ASP A 121 5.19 10.59 16.38
C ASP A 121 6.05 9.40 16.77
N GLY A 122 7.32 9.65 17.14
CA GLY A 122 8.18 8.60 17.64
C GLY A 122 9.49 9.06 18.26
N LEU A 123 10.14 8.10 18.91
CA LEU A 123 11.46 8.19 19.51
C LEU A 123 12.32 7.07 18.94
N LEU A 124 13.39 7.44 18.24
CA LEU A 124 14.44 6.52 17.81
C LEU A 124 15.59 6.58 18.81
N TYR A 125 15.82 5.48 19.53
CA TYR A 125 16.92 5.33 20.46
C TYR A 125 18.04 4.47 19.86
N ILE A 126 19.24 5.04 19.82
CA ILE A 126 20.45 4.43 19.27
C ILE A 126 21.49 4.36 20.40
N PRO A 127 21.75 3.16 20.95
CA PRO A 127 22.69 2.99 22.05
C PRO A 127 24.14 3.16 21.59
N ALA A 128 25.05 3.48 22.51
CA ALA A 128 26.48 3.62 22.19
C ALA A 128 27.09 2.33 21.60
N SER A 129 26.55 1.17 22.01
CA SER A 129 26.96 -0.16 21.55
C SER A 129 26.38 -0.58 20.19
N VAL A 130 25.72 0.33 19.45
CA VAL A 130 25.04 0.00 18.18
C VAL A 130 25.99 -0.63 17.14
N LEU A 131 27.26 -0.21 17.13
CA LEU A 131 28.30 -0.74 16.22
C LEU A 131 28.65 -2.21 16.46
N ASP A 132 28.32 -2.77 17.62
CA ASP A 132 28.58 -4.18 17.96
C ASP A 132 27.28 -4.98 18.11
N SER A 133 26.28 -4.37 18.76
CA SER A 133 25.02 -5.03 19.12
C SER A 133 24.04 -5.16 17.96
N ASN A 134 24.12 -4.31 16.92
CA ASN A 134 23.11 -4.18 15.86
C ASN A 134 21.69 -3.94 16.37
N ARG A 135 21.54 -3.32 17.55
CA ARG A 135 20.24 -3.08 18.16
C ARG A 135 19.94 -1.60 18.23
N ILE A 136 18.75 -1.25 17.77
CA ILE A 136 18.12 0.06 17.92
C ILE A 136 16.70 -0.16 18.42
N GLU A 137 16.16 0.85 19.10
CA GLU A 137 14.79 0.80 19.61
C GLU A 137 13.99 1.96 19.02
N PHE A 138 12.80 1.67 18.52
CA PHE A 138 11.89 2.68 18.02
C PHE A 138 10.57 2.61 18.78
N PHE A 139 10.25 3.67 19.50
CA PHE A 139 8.97 3.85 20.18
C PHE A 139 8.11 4.75 19.31
N ALA A 140 6.96 4.27 18.87
CA ALA A 140 6.12 5.00 17.91
C ALA A 140 4.69 5.15 18.45
N ARG A 141 4.01 6.23 18.03
CA ARG A 141 2.56 6.39 18.23
C ARG A 141 1.79 5.27 17.52
N ASN A 142 2.24 4.93 16.30
CA ASN A 142 1.66 3.86 15.51
C ASN A 142 2.74 2.83 15.11
N VAL A 143 2.76 1.70 15.80
CA VAL A 143 3.71 0.59 15.52
C VAL A 143 3.39 -0.19 14.23
N SER A 144 2.19 -0.02 13.67
CA SER A 144 1.74 -0.70 12.45
C SER A 144 2.21 -0.03 11.15
N ASP A 145 2.91 1.11 11.24
CA ASP A 145 3.56 1.74 10.09
C ASP A 145 4.85 0.98 9.71
N PHE A 146 4.65 -0.19 9.08
CA PHE A 146 5.73 -1.04 8.61
C PHE A 146 6.64 -0.36 7.59
N GLN A 147 6.11 0.60 6.83
CA GLN A 147 6.90 1.32 5.83
C GLN A 147 7.87 2.28 6.51
N THR A 148 7.41 3.09 7.46
CA THR A 148 8.27 3.98 8.24
C THR A 148 9.32 3.18 9.02
N ASN A 149 8.93 2.11 9.70
CA ASN A 149 9.87 1.23 10.43
C ASN A 149 10.97 0.70 9.50
N ARG A 150 10.60 0.26 8.30
CA ARG A 150 11.54 -0.27 7.30
C ARG A 150 12.46 0.82 6.75
N THR A 151 11.93 2.01 6.47
CA THR A 151 12.72 3.15 6.00
C THR A 151 13.75 3.59 7.04
N LEU A 152 13.34 3.78 8.30
CA LEU A 152 14.23 4.14 9.40
C LEU A 152 15.30 3.07 9.62
N ASN A 153 14.91 1.79 9.68
CA ASN A 153 15.84 0.69 9.86
C ASN A 153 16.91 0.64 8.75
N ARG A 154 16.50 0.73 7.48
CA ARG A 154 17.44 0.74 6.35
C ARG A 154 18.38 1.94 6.37
N ALA A 155 17.88 3.12 6.74
CA ALA A 155 18.69 4.33 6.83
C ALA A 155 19.78 4.18 7.90
N VAL A 156 19.41 3.71 9.10
CA VAL A 156 20.35 3.46 10.20
C VAL A 156 21.32 2.33 9.86
N GLU A 157 20.83 1.23 9.30
CA GLU A 157 21.64 0.08 8.86
C GLU A 157 22.72 0.50 7.87
N LYS A 158 22.36 1.28 6.84
CA LYS A 158 23.31 1.80 5.86
C LYS A 158 24.41 2.64 6.53
N ILE A 159 24.05 3.52 7.45
CA ILE A 159 25.01 4.37 8.17
C ILE A 159 25.98 3.51 9.01
N ILE A 160 25.46 2.52 9.74
CA ILE A 160 26.29 1.61 10.55
C ILE A 160 27.24 0.80 9.67
N ILE A 161 26.76 0.27 8.54
CA ILE A 161 27.59 -0.48 7.57
C ILE A 161 28.71 0.43 7.04
N ASP A 162 28.40 1.64 6.63
CA ASP A 162 29.38 2.60 6.12
C ASP A 162 30.45 2.92 7.17
N HIS A 163 30.08 3.08 8.45
CA HIS A 163 31.03 3.25 9.54
C HIS A 163 31.92 2.01 9.77
N ARG A 164 31.35 0.80 9.75
CA ARG A 164 32.10 -0.44 9.91
C ARG A 164 33.10 -0.68 8.79
N LEU A 165 32.71 -0.40 7.55
CA LEU A 165 33.58 -0.54 6.38
C LEU A 165 34.76 0.43 6.47
N LYS A 166 34.49 1.71 6.78
CA LYS A 166 35.54 2.72 7.00
C LYS A 166 36.49 2.33 8.13
N ASN A 167 35.96 1.87 9.27
CA ASN A 167 36.78 1.43 10.41
C ASN A 167 37.63 0.19 10.09
N SER A 168 37.19 -0.64 9.14
CA SER A 168 37.90 -1.83 8.69
C SER A 168 38.84 -1.57 7.49
N GLY A 169 39.00 -0.31 7.06
CA GLY A 169 39.86 0.08 5.95
C GLY A 169 39.30 -0.22 4.55
N PHE A 170 38.01 -0.55 4.44
CA PHE A 170 37.34 -0.74 3.16
C PHE A 170 36.63 0.54 2.70
N ASP A 171 36.63 0.79 1.39
CA ASP A 171 35.82 1.85 0.80
C ASP A 171 34.35 1.37 0.68
N PRO A 172 33.39 2.02 1.37
CA PRO A 172 31.98 1.65 1.30
C PRO A 172 31.41 1.64 -0.11
N HIS A 173 31.87 2.54 -0.99
CA HIS A 173 31.38 2.65 -2.36
C HIS A 173 31.82 1.48 -3.24
N ILE A 174 32.96 0.87 -2.94
CA ILE A 174 33.42 -0.33 -3.67
C ILE A 174 32.57 -1.52 -3.23
N VAL A 175 32.39 -1.69 -1.92
CA VAL A 175 31.66 -2.83 -1.36
C VAL A 175 30.18 -2.81 -1.76
N GLN A 176 29.51 -1.65 -1.71
CA GLN A 176 28.10 -1.53 -2.13
C GLN A 176 27.87 -1.93 -3.60
N ARG A 177 28.84 -1.65 -4.49
CA ARG A 177 28.77 -2.09 -5.90
C ARG A 177 28.90 -3.59 -6.08
N LEU A 178 29.50 -4.29 -5.12
CA LEU A 178 29.64 -5.75 -5.14
C LEU A 178 28.41 -6.46 -4.55
N ILE A 179 27.63 -5.78 -3.69
CA ILE A 179 26.46 -6.33 -2.98
C ILE A 179 25.15 -5.81 -3.60
N THR A 180 25.14 -5.40 -4.87
CA THR A 180 23.93 -4.85 -5.49
C THR A 180 22.84 -5.91 -5.63
N ASP A 181 21.62 -5.58 -5.21
CA ASP A 181 20.46 -6.47 -5.31
C ASP A 181 20.09 -6.78 -6.76
N ILE A 182 19.72 -8.03 -7.04
CA ILE A 182 19.22 -8.45 -8.36
C ILE A 182 17.72 -8.13 -8.43
N SER A 183 17.32 -7.28 -9.37
CA SER A 183 15.91 -6.98 -9.64
C SER A 183 15.27 -8.13 -10.42
N LEU A 184 14.45 -8.93 -9.73
CA LEU A 184 13.67 -9.99 -10.37
C LEU A 184 12.44 -9.38 -11.07
N ARG A 185 12.44 -9.41 -12.40
CA ARG A 185 11.23 -9.11 -13.19
C ARG A 185 10.44 -10.39 -13.45
N THR A 186 9.23 -10.47 -12.88
CA THR A 186 8.32 -11.60 -13.09
C THR A 186 7.37 -11.32 -14.26
N ILE A 187 7.33 -12.20 -15.25
CA ILE A 187 6.45 -12.11 -16.42
C ILE A 187 5.50 -13.31 -16.43
N LYS A 188 4.19 -13.08 -16.57
CA LYS A 188 3.19 -14.15 -16.63
C LYS A 188 3.06 -14.66 -18.08
N ILE A 189 3.29 -15.95 -18.27
CA ILE A 189 3.06 -16.64 -19.56
C ILE A 189 1.64 -17.21 -19.56
N GLN A 190 0.80 -16.81 -20.52
CA GLN A 190 -0.53 -17.39 -20.71
C GLN A 190 -0.47 -18.64 -21.61
N LYS A 191 -1.50 -19.51 -21.52
CA LYS A 191 -1.67 -20.62 -22.46
C LYS A 191 -1.68 -20.07 -23.89
N GLY A 192 -0.76 -20.53 -24.74
CA GLY A 192 -0.58 -20.04 -26.12
C GLY A 192 0.60 -19.07 -26.31
N GLY A 193 1.45 -18.85 -25.30
CA GLY A 193 2.73 -18.15 -25.45
C GLY A 193 2.64 -16.62 -25.45
N LYS A 194 1.48 -16.05 -25.11
CA LYS A 194 1.34 -14.60 -24.95
C LYS A 194 1.89 -14.18 -23.59
N GLU A 195 2.94 -13.36 -23.63
CA GLU A 195 3.45 -12.60 -22.49
C GLU A 195 2.52 -11.40 -22.26
N ARG A 196 2.03 -11.24 -21.04
CA ARG A 196 1.23 -10.07 -20.67
C ARG A 196 1.64 -9.64 -19.27
N ASP A 197 1.91 -8.35 -19.11
CA ASP A 197 1.99 -7.76 -17.77
C ASP A 197 0.64 -7.96 -17.08
N SER A 198 0.67 -8.28 -15.79
CA SER A 198 -0.53 -8.58 -15.00
C SER A 198 -1.31 -7.30 -14.71
N ASP A 199 -1.98 -6.75 -15.72
CA ASP A 199 -2.84 -5.58 -15.56
C ASP A 199 -4.20 -6.02 -15.02
N PHE A 200 -4.20 -6.23 -13.70
CA PHE A 200 -5.33 -6.69 -12.88
C PHE A 200 -6.59 -5.86 -13.12
N THR A 201 -6.43 -4.56 -13.35
CA THR A 201 -7.49 -3.59 -13.64
C THR A 201 -8.28 -3.93 -14.91
N SER A 202 -7.60 -4.35 -15.97
CA SER A 202 -8.25 -4.67 -17.25
C SER A 202 -9.03 -5.99 -17.22
N GLU A 203 -8.52 -7.01 -16.52
CA GLU A 203 -9.15 -8.34 -16.43
C GLU A 203 -10.45 -8.27 -15.61
N TYR A 204 -10.45 -7.57 -14.47
CA TYR A 204 -11.64 -7.42 -13.62
C TYR A 204 -12.73 -6.59 -14.29
N PHE A 205 -12.36 -5.49 -14.97
CA PHE A 205 -13.33 -4.63 -15.64
C PHE A 205 -14.09 -5.38 -16.75
N SER A 206 -13.40 -6.22 -17.54
CA SER A 206 -14.03 -7.04 -18.57
C SER A 206 -15.01 -8.07 -18.00
N THR A 207 -14.65 -8.72 -16.90
CA THR A 207 -15.48 -9.73 -16.21
C THR A 207 -16.72 -9.07 -15.61
N PHE A 208 -16.56 -7.88 -15.02
CA PHE A 208 -17.66 -7.10 -14.47
C PHE A 208 -18.70 -6.73 -15.54
N ILE A 209 -18.25 -6.23 -16.70
CA ILE A 209 -19.14 -5.92 -17.84
C ILE A 209 -19.89 -7.17 -18.29
N PHE A 210 -19.20 -8.31 -18.40
CA PHE A 210 -19.82 -9.56 -18.83
C PHE A 210 -20.90 -10.03 -17.83
N VAL A 211 -20.62 -9.98 -16.53
CA VAL A 211 -21.59 -10.31 -15.48
C VAL A 211 -22.76 -9.33 -15.47
N LEU A 212 -22.53 -8.04 -15.73
CA LEU A 212 -23.58 -7.03 -15.80
C LEU A 212 -24.51 -7.24 -17.00
N ILE A 213 -23.95 -7.61 -18.17
CA ILE A 213 -24.74 -8.01 -19.33
C ILE A 213 -25.56 -9.26 -19.00
N LEU A 214 -24.94 -10.25 -18.35
CA LEU A 214 -25.60 -11.50 -17.98
C LEU A 214 -26.75 -11.26 -16.99
N TYR A 215 -26.55 -10.40 -15.99
CA TYR A 215 -27.59 -9.96 -15.06
C TYR A 215 -28.74 -9.21 -15.76
N MET A 216 -28.43 -8.38 -16.76
CA MET A 216 -29.46 -7.72 -17.56
C MET A 216 -30.29 -8.71 -18.38
N THR A 217 -29.70 -9.85 -18.76
CA THR A 217 -30.35 -10.88 -19.61
C THR A 217 -31.15 -11.94 -18.86
N LEU A 218 -30.93 -12.09 -17.54
CA LEU A 218 -31.64 -13.03 -16.65
C LEU A 218 -32.85 -12.37 -16.01
#